data_AF-A0A6P0VAN6-F1
#
_entry.id   AF-A0A6P0VAN6-F1
#
_cell.length_a   1.000
_cell.length_b   1.000
_cell.length_c   1.000
_cell.angle_alpha   90.00
_cell.angle_beta   90.00
_cell.angle_gamma   90.00
#
_symmetry.space_group_name_H-M   'P 1'
#
loop_
_entity.id
_entity.type
_entity.pdbx_description
1 polymer ?
#
loop_
_entity_poly.entity_id
_entity_poly.type
_entity_poly.pdbx_seq_one_letter_code
_entity_poly.pdbx_strand_id
1 'polypeptide(L)'
;MIFATGFNTVLLSSIKIVGLNNQLLKDKWQDGAEAYKGIMIPGFPNFFVLYGPNTGTGTQSIIFMVECQVNYILSCIQMMHKNSHKYLDVKHDINSEYNKKIQVAAAKTVWSSNCSSWYKTPTGKIVKNWPFSTVRYCLTTFQANPKDFNCS
;
A
#
# COMPACT_ATOMS: atom_id res chain seq x y z
N MET A 1 -34.11 -4.29 15.31
CA MET A 1 -33.48 -4.48 13.98
C MET A 1 -32.00 -4.18 14.14
N ILE A 2 -31.12 -5.13 13.84
CA ILE A 2 -29.65 -4.97 13.94
C ILE A 2 -29.11 -5.01 12.51
N PHE A 3 -28.47 -3.94 12.06
CA PHE A 3 -27.81 -3.88 10.75
C PHE A 3 -26.32 -4.19 10.91
N ALA A 4 -25.92 -5.41 10.55
CA ALA A 4 -24.54 -5.86 10.49
C ALA A 4 -24.03 -5.84 9.02
N THR A 5 -24.04 -4.67 8.39
CA THR A 5 -23.78 -4.50 6.93
C THR A 5 -22.30 -4.54 6.53
N GLY A 6 -21.39 -4.91 7.43
CA GLY A 6 -19.95 -4.90 7.19
C GLY A 6 -19.37 -3.48 7.05
N PHE A 7 -18.15 -3.38 6.54
CA PHE A 7 -17.43 -2.11 6.34
C PHE A 7 -17.12 -1.88 4.86
N ASN A 8 -17.32 -0.65 4.39
CA ASN A 8 -16.79 -0.24 3.10
C ASN A 8 -15.27 -0.07 3.22
N THR A 9 -14.50 -0.98 2.63
CA THR A 9 -13.04 -1.00 2.75
C THR A 9 -12.32 0.06 1.93
N VAL A 10 -13.03 0.95 1.25
CA VAL A 10 -12.45 2.06 0.48
C VAL A 10 -12.45 3.33 1.35
N LEU A 11 -11.64 3.35 2.41
CA LEU A 11 -11.61 4.43 3.40
C LEU A 11 -11.30 5.82 2.78
N LEU A 12 -10.70 5.85 1.59
CA LEU A 12 -10.30 7.08 0.89
C LEU A 12 -11.29 7.52 -0.20
N SER A 13 -12.44 6.86 -0.38
CA SER A 13 -13.42 7.27 -1.41
C SER A 13 -14.05 8.63 -1.17
N SER A 14 -14.01 9.12 0.06
CA SER A 14 -14.69 10.35 0.48
C SER A 14 -13.79 11.60 0.44
N ILE A 15 -12.48 11.43 0.27
CA ILE A 15 -11.52 12.54 0.26
C ILE A 15 -10.99 12.72 -1.17
N LYS A 16 -11.09 13.95 -1.70
CA LYS A 16 -10.53 14.27 -3.01
C LYS A 16 -9.01 14.49 -2.89
N ILE A 17 -8.24 13.50 -3.31
CA ILE A 17 -6.77 13.56 -3.34
C ILE A 17 -6.33 13.70 -4.80
N VAL A 18 -5.54 14.73 -5.08
CA VAL A 18 -5.00 15.05 -6.41
C VAL A 18 -3.48 14.94 -6.36
N GLY A 19 -2.92 14.12 -7.23
CA GLY A 19 -1.49 13.95 -7.41
C GLY A 19 -0.94 14.81 -8.54
N LEU A 20 0.23 14.42 -9.05
CA LEU A 20 0.85 15.04 -10.22
C LEU A 20 -0.06 14.93 -11.44
N ASN A 21 0.10 15.89 -12.38
CA ASN A 21 -0.66 15.94 -13.63
C ASN A 21 -2.18 15.92 -13.42
N ASN A 22 -2.67 16.48 -12.31
CA ASN A 22 -4.09 16.47 -11.89
C ASN A 22 -4.71 15.06 -11.78
N GLN A 23 -3.90 14.02 -11.58
CA GLN A 23 -4.41 12.66 -11.43
C GLN A 23 -5.16 12.50 -10.11
N LEU A 24 -6.41 12.06 -10.15
CA LEU A 24 -7.18 11.74 -8.95
C LEU A 24 -6.81 10.35 -8.43
N LEU A 25 -6.64 10.23 -7.10
CA LEU A 25 -6.34 8.95 -6.46
C LEU A 25 -7.46 7.92 -6.71
N LYS A 26 -8.71 8.39 -6.70
CA LYS A 26 -9.89 7.57 -6.99
C LYS A 26 -9.78 6.89 -8.35
N ASP A 27 -9.41 7.64 -9.38
CA ASP A 27 -9.29 7.13 -10.75
C ASP A 27 -8.11 6.16 -10.84
N LYS A 28 -6.99 6.46 -10.17
CA LYS A 28 -5.82 5.55 -10.12
C LYS A 28 -6.13 4.20 -9.48
N TRP A 29 -7.05 4.16 -8.51
CA TRP A 29 -7.43 2.95 -7.79
C TRP A 29 -8.68 2.26 -8.33
N GLN A 30 -9.30 2.76 -9.40
CA GLN A 30 -10.54 2.23 -9.95
C GLN A 30 -10.42 0.74 -10.34
N ASP A 31 -9.27 0.33 -10.87
CA ASP A 31 -9.01 -1.03 -11.38
C ASP A 31 -8.33 -1.94 -10.34
N GLY A 32 -8.21 -1.46 -9.10
CA GLY A 32 -7.61 -2.18 -7.98
C GLY A 32 -6.49 -1.39 -7.32
N ALA A 33 -6.73 -1.00 -6.07
CA ALA A 33 -5.82 -0.16 -5.31
C ALA A 33 -4.45 -0.82 -5.12
N GLU A 34 -3.40 -0.05 -5.38
CA GLU A 34 -2.01 -0.42 -5.18
C GLU A 34 -1.26 0.70 -4.47
N ALA A 35 -0.29 0.30 -3.67
CA ALA A 35 0.65 1.20 -3.02
C ALA A 35 1.97 0.48 -2.78
N TYR A 36 3.07 1.22 -2.88
CA TYR A 36 4.39 0.74 -2.50
C TYR A 36 4.44 0.55 -0.99
N LYS A 37 4.71 -0.69 -0.55
CA LYS A 37 4.67 -1.12 0.85
C LYS A 37 3.32 -0.93 1.54
N GLY A 38 2.26 -0.64 0.79
CA GLY A 38 0.97 -0.22 1.33
C GLY A 38 0.97 1.20 1.93
N ILE A 39 2.02 1.99 1.66
CA ILE A 39 2.27 3.28 2.31
C ILE A 39 2.24 4.43 1.30
N MET A 40 2.91 4.28 0.16
CA MET A 40 3.11 5.38 -0.80
C MET A 40 2.52 5.04 -2.16
N ILE A 41 2.02 6.04 -2.89
CA ILE A 41 1.46 5.86 -4.23
C ILE A 41 2.30 6.66 -5.24
N PRO A 42 2.83 6.03 -6.32
CA PRO A 42 3.58 6.77 -7.35
C PRO A 42 2.75 7.91 -7.93
N GLY A 43 3.36 9.08 -8.14
CA GLY A 43 2.66 10.27 -8.64
C GLY A 43 1.87 11.02 -7.57
N PHE A 44 1.95 10.62 -6.30
CA PHE A 44 1.41 11.33 -5.15
C PHE A 44 2.57 11.65 -4.19
N PRO A 45 3.40 12.66 -4.52
CA PRO A 45 4.59 12.99 -3.76
C PRO A 45 4.24 13.44 -2.34
N ASN A 46 5.10 13.09 -1.38
CA ASN A 46 4.95 13.41 0.05
C ASN A 46 3.62 12.94 0.67
N PHE A 47 2.88 12.05 0.01
CA PHE A 47 1.63 11.50 0.48
C PHE A 47 1.85 10.08 1.02
N PHE A 48 1.49 9.87 2.29
CA PHE A 48 1.60 8.59 2.97
C PHE A 48 0.23 8.15 3.46
N VAL A 49 -0.06 6.86 3.32
CA VAL A 49 -1.27 6.22 3.81
C VAL A 49 -0.85 5.19 4.85
N LEU A 50 -1.57 5.16 5.98
CA LEU A 50 -1.49 4.06 6.93
C LEU A 50 -2.61 3.07 6.63
N TYR A 51 -2.31 1.79 6.83
CA TYR A 51 -3.22 0.71 6.52
C TYR A 51 -3.74 0.74 5.07
N GLY A 52 -2.84 1.01 4.13
CA GLY A 52 -3.16 1.05 2.71
C GLY A 52 -3.37 -0.34 2.09
N PRO A 53 -3.53 -0.39 0.76
CA PRO A 53 -3.72 -1.65 0.02
C PRO A 53 -2.63 -2.68 0.30
N ASN A 54 -2.98 -3.97 0.24
CA ASN A 54 -2.07 -5.11 0.49
C ASN A 54 -1.43 -5.19 1.89
N THR A 55 -2.00 -4.52 2.91
CA THR A 55 -1.48 -4.58 4.30
C THR A 55 -2.42 -5.26 5.29
N GLY A 56 -3.58 -5.72 4.81
CA GLY A 56 -4.52 -6.51 5.60
C GLY A 56 -3.91 -7.83 6.06
N THR A 57 -4.15 -8.18 7.32
CA THR A 57 -3.72 -9.44 7.91
C THR A 57 -4.95 -10.18 8.46
N GLY A 58 -5.16 -11.42 8.02
CA GLY A 58 -6.27 -12.26 8.51
C GLY A 58 -6.00 -12.93 9.86
N THR A 59 -4.72 -13.01 10.26
CA THR A 59 -4.27 -13.81 11.41
C THR A 59 -3.21 -13.11 12.27
N GLN A 60 -2.78 -11.89 11.92
CA GLN A 60 -1.77 -11.14 12.67
C GLN A 60 -2.28 -9.76 13.07
N SER A 61 -1.66 -9.19 14.12
CA SER A 61 -1.99 -7.88 14.66
C SER A 61 -1.79 -6.78 13.63
N ILE A 62 -2.87 -6.04 13.35
CA ILE A 62 -2.81 -4.88 12.49
C ILE A 62 -1.98 -3.74 13.10
N ILE A 63 -1.96 -3.64 14.44
CA ILE A 63 -1.21 -2.61 15.16
C ILE A 63 0.28 -2.74 14.83
N PHE A 64 0.82 -3.97 14.82
CA PHE A 64 2.21 -4.21 14.47
C PHE A 64 2.55 -3.77 13.04
N MET A 65 1.65 -4.00 12.09
CA MET A 65 1.83 -3.53 10.70
C MET A 65 1.87 -2.00 10.65
N VAL A 66 0.97 -1.33 11.38
CA VAL A 66 0.93 0.14 11.46
C VAL A 66 2.21 0.70 12.11
N GLU A 67 2.71 0.10 13.18
CA GLU A 67 3.99 0.50 13.79
C GLU A 67 5.16 0.40 12.80
N CYS A 68 5.22 -0.68 12.04
CA CYS A 68 6.19 -0.85 10.96
C CYS A 68 6.07 0.25 9.89
N GLN A 69 4.84 0.61 9.50
CA GLN A 69 4.58 1.68 8.54
C GLN A 69 5.01 3.05 9.08
N VAL A 70 4.67 3.37 10.33
CA VAL A 70 5.06 4.62 10.97
C VAL A 70 6.59 4.75 11.02
N ASN A 71 7.29 3.70 11.44
CA ASN A 71 8.76 3.68 11.45
C ASN A 71 9.35 3.92 10.06
N TYR A 72 8.76 3.31 9.03
CA TYR A 72 9.18 3.53 7.65
C TYR A 72 8.97 4.98 7.19
N ILE A 73 7.80 5.56 7.48
CA ILE A 73 7.48 6.96 7.15
C ILE A 73 8.47 7.90 7.84
N LEU A 74 8.76 7.69 9.12
CA LEU A 74 9.76 8.47 9.86
C LEU A 74 11.14 8.36 9.20
N SER A 75 11.55 7.17 8.75
CA SER A 75 12.82 7.01 8.02
C SER A 75 12.84 7.77 6.68
N CYS A 76 11.72 7.85 5.98
CA CYS A 76 11.58 8.65 4.75
C CYS A 76 11.72 10.15 5.05
N ILE A 77 11.04 10.64 6.08
CA ILE A 77 11.10 12.05 6.50
C ILE A 77 12.52 12.43 6.94
N GLN A 78 13.19 11.58 7.72
CA GLN A 78 14.57 11.80 8.14
C GLN A 78 15.53 11.84 6.94
N MET A 79 15.34 10.96 5.96
CA MET A 79 16.13 10.95 4.72
C MET A 79 15.92 12.26 3.93
N MET A 80 14.68 12.71 3.78
CA MET A 80 14.38 13.99 3.13
C MET A 80 15.06 15.16 3.86
N HIS A 81 14.91 15.22 5.18
CA HIS A 81 15.50 16.28 6.00
C HIS A 81 17.04 16.30 5.90
N LYS A 82 17.69 15.14 5.98
CA LYS A 82 19.15 15.01 5.90
C LYS A 82 19.72 15.50 4.58
N ASN A 83 18.98 15.30 3.49
CA ASN A 83 19.42 15.65 2.14
C ASN A 83 18.79 16.95 1.61
N SER A 84 18.07 17.68 2.46
CA SER A 84 17.33 18.91 2.10
C SER A 84 16.33 18.73 0.95
N HIS A 85 15.77 17.53 0.78
CA HIS A 85 14.76 17.26 -0.24
C HIS A 85 13.40 17.77 0.21
N LYS A 86 12.67 18.42 -0.69
CA LYS A 86 11.29 18.86 -0.50
C LYS A 86 10.28 17.96 -1.19
N TYR A 87 10.77 17.14 -2.12
CA TYR A 87 9.98 16.24 -2.93
C TYR A 87 10.46 14.80 -2.71
N LEU A 88 9.50 13.91 -2.45
CA LEU A 88 9.71 12.47 -2.40
C LEU A 88 8.54 11.76 -3.07
N ASP A 89 8.81 11.13 -4.20
CA ASP A 89 7.86 10.27 -4.91
C ASP A 89 8.46 8.91 -5.18
N VAL A 90 7.66 7.86 -5.04
CA VAL A 90 8.13 6.50 -5.34
C VAL A 90 8.16 6.29 -6.86
N LYS A 91 9.24 5.66 -7.34
CA LYS A 91 9.36 5.38 -8.78
C LYS A 91 8.31 4.36 -9.23
N HIS A 92 7.78 4.58 -10.43
CA HIS A 92 6.66 3.81 -10.95
C HIS A 92 7.02 2.33 -11.21
N ASP A 93 8.23 2.08 -11.73
CA ASP A 93 8.82 0.76 -11.95
C ASP A 93 8.99 -0.02 -10.65
N ILE A 94 9.52 0.62 -9.59
CA ILE A 94 9.70 0.02 -8.27
C ILE A 94 8.35 -0.39 -7.66
N ASN A 95 7.34 0.46 -7.76
CA ASN A 95 5.99 0.13 -7.31
C ASN A 95 5.39 -1.02 -8.12
N SER A 96 5.51 -1.02 -9.45
CA SER A 96 5.00 -2.08 -10.30
C SER A 96 5.67 -3.43 -10.01
N GLU A 97 6.99 -3.46 -9.83
CA GLU A 97 7.71 -4.68 -9.45
C GLU A 97 7.28 -5.20 -8.07
N TYR A 98 7.13 -4.30 -7.10
CA TYR A 98 6.69 -4.64 -5.76
C TYR A 98 5.29 -5.27 -5.78
N ASN A 99 4.33 -4.65 -6.46
CA ASN A 99 2.97 -5.19 -6.58
C ASN A 99 2.95 -6.50 -7.36
N LYS A 100 3.75 -6.64 -8.43
CA LYS A 100 3.89 -7.92 -9.15
C LYS A 100 4.37 -9.05 -8.22
N LYS A 101 5.37 -8.79 -7.37
CA LYS A 101 5.87 -9.76 -6.39
C LYS A 101 4.79 -10.15 -5.38
N ILE A 102 3.98 -9.19 -4.91
CA ILE A 102 2.83 -9.46 -4.05
C ILE A 102 1.81 -10.35 -4.77
N GLN A 103 1.41 -10.01 -6.00
CA GLN A 103 0.41 -10.78 -6.73
C GLN A 103 0.87 -12.23 -6.98
N VAL A 104 2.13 -12.43 -7.36
CA VAL A 104 2.71 -13.77 -7.54
C VAL A 104 2.69 -14.58 -6.24
N ALA A 105 2.98 -13.95 -5.10
CA ALA A 105 2.94 -14.62 -3.81
C ALA A 105 1.49 -14.90 -3.37
N ALA A 106 0.59 -13.93 -3.52
CA ALA A 106 -0.81 -14.06 -3.19
C ALA A 106 -1.49 -15.18 -4.00
N ALA A 107 -1.12 -15.37 -5.26
CA ALA A 107 -1.61 -16.48 -6.09
C ALA A 107 -1.28 -17.88 -5.53
N LYS A 108 -0.23 -18.00 -4.71
CA LYS A 108 0.19 -19.27 -4.07
C LYS A 108 -0.45 -19.52 -2.70
N THR A 109 -1.32 -18.62 -2.23
CA THR A 109 -1.97 -18.72 -0.93
C THR A 109 -3.39 -19.26 -1.06
N VAL A 110 -3.97 -19.71 0.06
CA VAL A 110 -5.39 -20.15 0.13
C VAL A 110 -6.40 -19.09 -0.34
N TRP A 111 -5.99 -17.82 -0.43
CA TRP A 111 -6.81 -16.73 -0.96
C TRP A 111 -6.95 -16.78 -2.50
N SER A 112 -6.23 -17.66 -3.20
CA SER A 112 -6.38 -17.90 -4.64
C SER A 112 -7.49 -18.89 -5.00
N SER A 113 -7.98 -19.68 -4.03
CA SER A 113 -9.05 -20.68 -4.21
C SER A 113 -10.30 -20.11 -4.91
N ASN A 114 -10.99 -20.95 -5.68
CA ASN A 114 -12.14 -20.66 -6.56
C ASN A 114 -13.43 -20.17 -5.85
N CYS A 115 -13.34 -19.63 -4.63
CA CYS A 115 -14.46 -19.01 -3.93
C CYS A 115 -14.42 -17.50 -4.09
N SER A 116 -15.55 -16.94 -4.50
CA SER A 116 -15.88 -15.51 -4.52
C SER A 116 -15.74 -14.91 -3.11
N SER A 117 -14.52 -14.49 -2.76
CA SER A 117 -14.22 -13.82 -1.50
C SER A 117 -13.97 -12.33 -1.71
N TRP A 118 -14.26 -11.54 -0.68
CA TRP A 118 -14.10 -10.07 -0.59
C TRP A 118 -12.67 -9.53 -0.85
N TYR A 119 -11.72 -10.41 -1.17
CA TYR A 119 -10.30 -10.13 -1.38
C TYR A 119 -9.91 -9.98 -2.86
N LYS A 120 -10.79 -10.38 -3.80
CA LYS A 120 -10.55 -10.31 -5.26
C LYS A 120 -11.32 -9.14 -5.87
N THR A 121 -10.65 -8.38 -6.73
CA THR A 121 -11.32 -7.46 -7.68
C THR A 121 -12.04 -8.26 -8.78
N PRO A 122 -12.98 -7.66 -9.53
CA PRO A 122 -13.60 -8.30 -10.69
C PRO A 122 -12.59 -8.80 -11.74
N THR A 123 -11.38 -8.22 -11.77
CA THR A 123 -10.26 -8.60 -12.63
C THR A 123 -9.40 -9.74 -12.05
N GLY A 124 -9.77 -10.31 -10.90
CA GLY A 124 -9.07 -11.44 -10.26
C GLY A 124 -7.86 -11.05 -9.39
N LYS A 125 -7.53 -9.76 -9.30
CA LYS A 125 -6.39 -9.25 -8.52
C LYS A 125 -6.69 -9.27 -7.03
N ILE A 126 -5.74 -9.79 -6.23
CA ILE A 126 -5.84 -9.84 -4.77
C ILE A 126 -5.27 -8.54 -4.20
N VAL A 127 -6.13 -7.65 -3.68
CA VAL A 127 -5.74 -6.26 -3.36
C VAL A 127 -5.66 -5.94 -1.86
N LYS A 128 -6.00 -6.90 -1.00
CA LYS A 128 -6.22 -6.64 0.43
C LYS A 128 -5.18 -7.25 1.35
N ASN A 129 -4.74 -8.48 1.12
CA ASN A 129 -3.95 -9.20 2.10
C ASN A 129 -2.46 -9.19 1.79
N TRP A 130 -1.65 -8.97 2.82
CA TRP A 130 -0.22 -9.19 2.77
C TRP A 130 0.06 -10.71 2.73
N PRO A 131 0.75 -11.24 1.70
CA PRO A 131 0.86 -12.68 1.52
C PRO A 131 2.05 -13.33 2.24
N PHE A 132 2.80 -12.55 3.04
CA PHE A 132 3.99 -13.03 3.74
C PHE A 132 3.86 -12.85 5.26
N SER A 133 4.89 -13.26 6.01
CA SER A 133 4.94 -13.05 7.45
C SER A 133 5.06 -11.55 7.81
N THR A 134 4.61 -11.20 9.00
CA THR A 134 4.80 -9.85 9.59
C THR A 134 6.26 -9.52 9.81
N VAL A 135 7.11 -10.50 10.15
CA VAL A 135 8.57 -10.32 10.24
C VAL A 135 9.13 -9.84 8.90
N ARG A 136 8.69 -10.45 7.79
CA ARG A 136 9.11 -10.01 6.45
C ARG A 136 8.61 -8.61 6.14
N TYR A 137 7.41 -8.24 6.60
CA TYR A 137 6.92 -6.87 6.45
C TYR A 137 7.82 -5.89 7.19
N CYS A 138 8.08 -6.13 8.48
CA CYS A 138 8.96 -5.33 9.32
C CYS A 138 10.35 -5.12 8.68
N LEU A 139 10.97 -6.20 8.17
CA LEU A 139 12.24 -6.10 7.46
C LEU A 139 12.15 -5.26 6.17
N THR A 140 11.06 -5.41 5.42
CA THR A 140 10.83 -4.65 4.17
C THR A 140 10.60 -3.17 4.45
N THR A 141 10.03 -2.84 5.61
CA THR A 141 9.73 -1.47 6.06
C THR A 141 10.74 -0.93 7.06
N PHE A 142 11.87 -1.63 7.28
CA PHE A 142 12.82 -1.24 8.33
C PHE A 142 13.46 0.12 8.07
N GLN A 143 13.82 0.41 6.81
CA GLN A 143 14.44 1.68 6.43
C GLN A 143 14.12 2.07 4.98
N ALA A 144 13.96 3.36 4.74
CA ALA A 144 13.87 3.94 3.40
C ALA A 144 15.17 3.76 2.61
N ASN A 145 15.07 3.26 1.38
CA ASN A 145 16.18 3.18 0.45
C ASN A 145 16.07 4.35 -0.55
N PRO A 146 17.05 5.28 -0.61
CA PRO A 146 17.02 6.41 -1.53
C PRO A 146 16.82 6.02 -3.00
N LYS A 147 17.27 4.82 -3.40
CA LYS A 147 17.16 4.34 -4.80
C LYS A 147 15.72 4.10 -5.24
N ASP A 148 14.81 3.90 -4.30
CA ASP A 148 13.39 3.63 -4.57
C ASP A 148 12.63 4.89 -5.02
N PHE A 149 13.23 6.07 -4.86
CA PHE A 149 12.53 7.35 -4.94
C PHE A 149 13.12 8.30 -5.99
N ASN A 150 12.24 9.16 -6.51
CA ASN A 150 12.61 10.42 -7.14
C ASN A 150 12.61 11.49 -6.04
N CYS A 151 13.76 12.11 -5.79
CA CYS A 151 13.94 13.12 -4.76
C CYS A 151 14.42 14.44 -5.38
N SER A 152 13.90 15.57 -4.91
CA SER A 152 14.43 16.90 -5.21
C SER A 152 14.30 17.81 -4.00
#